data_AF-A0A2E6ACG1-F1
#
_entry.id   AF-A0A2E6ACG1-F1
#
_cell.length_a   1.000
_cell.length_b   1.000
_cell.length_c   1.000
_cell.angle_alpha   90.00
_cell.angle_beta   90.00
_cell.angle_gamma   90.00
#
_symmetry.space_group_name_H-M   'P 1'
#
loop_
_entity.id
_entity.type
_entity.pdbx_description
1 polymer ?
#
loop_
_entity_poly.entity_id
_entity_poly.type
_entity_poly.pdbx_seq_one_letter_code
_entity_poly.pdbx_strand_id
1 'polypeptide(L)'
;MAIENRTASRFPREPATDHASILRPFHLAGIVEVDNESLGGLGWVAVDSDSYFVGQDLDVEYAGTVMSVVVRHVTRRNDGRFVVGVQSHATAGGM
;
A
#
# COMPACT_ATOMS: atom_id res chain seq x y z
N MET A 1 4.16 -2.62 -28.10
CA MET A 1 2.73 -2.96 -27.90
C MET A 1 2.63 -3.53 -26.49
N ALA A 2 2.12 -2.77 -25.52
CA ALA A 2 1.99 -3.21 -24.13
C ALA A 2 0.54 -3.53 -23.85
N ILE A 3 0.25 -4.76 -23.43
CA ILE A 3 -1.08 -5.16 -22.97
C ILE A 3 -1.23 -4.61 -21.54
N GLU A 4 -1.98 -3.52 -21.39
CA GLU A 4 -2.39 -3.01 -20.08
C GLU A 4 -3.46 -3.94 -19.49
N ASN A 5 -3.03 -4.98 -18.77
CA ASN A 5 -3.89 -5.71 -17.85
C ASN A 5 -4.05 -4.91 -16.55
N ARG A 6 -4.82 -3.82 -16.55
CA ARG A 6 -5.09 -3.03 -15.34
C ARG A 6 -6.59 -2.86 -15.10
N THR A 7 -7.06 -3.51 -14.05
CA THR A 7 -8.50 -3.70 -13.76
C THR A 7 -9.11 -2.63 -12.85
N ALA A 8 -8.33 -1.70 -12.28
CA ALA A 8 -8.86 -0.68 -11.36
C ALA A 8 -8.20 0.69 -11.54
N SER A 9 -9.03 1.73 -11.63
CA SER A 9 -8.63 3.14 -11.64
C SER A 9 -8.03 3.53 -10.28
N ARG A 10 -6.85 4.16 -10.29
CA ARG A 10 -6.27 4.80 -9.09
C ARG A 10 -6.75 6.23 -8.99
N PHE A 11 -7.11 6.67 -7.79
CA PHE A 11 -7.39 8.08 -7.52
C PHE A 11 -6.12 8.69 -6.92
N PRO A 12 -5.35 9.48 -7.68
CA PRO A 12 -4.19 10.17 -7.13
C PRO A 12 -4.68 11.13 -6.04
N ARG A 13 -4.19 10.98 -4.81
CA ARG A 13 -4.42 11.95 -3.74
C ARG A 13 -3.33 13.01 -3.76
N GLU A 14 -3.63 14.20 -3.24
CA GLU A 14 -2.58 15.18 -3.01
C GLU A 14 -1.55 14.60 -2.04
N PRO A 15 -0.25 14.64 -2.35
CA PRO A 15 0.80 14.19 -1.45
C PRO A 15 0.69 14.91 -0.10
N ALA A 16 0.98 14.21 1.00
CA ALA A 16 1.14 14.72 2.36
C ALA A 16 -0.08 14.97 3.26
N THR A 17 -1.32 14.61 2.89
CA THR A 17 -2.48 14.76 3.83
C THR A 17 -2.91 13.48 4.53
N ASP A 18 -2.67 12.31 3.94
CA ASP A 18 -3.20 11.04 4.44
C ASP A 18 -2.10 10.10 4.96
N HIS A 19 -2.38 9.46 6.09
CA HIS A 19 -1.45 8.56 6.78
C HIS A 19 -2.12 7.22 7.03
N ALA A 20 -1.33 6.15 6.99
CA ALA A 20 -1.73 4.82 7.42
C ALA A 20 -0.80 4.32 8.54
N SER A 21 -1.34 3.53 9.44
CA SER A 21 -0.56 2.90 10.51
C SER A 21 -0.38 1.42 10.21
N ILE A 22 0.86 0.98 10.01
CA ILE A 22 1.18 -0.44 9.97
C ILE A 22 1.10 -0.95 11.42
N LEU A 23 0.21 -1.90 11.66
CA LEU A 23 0.03 -2.54 12.97
C LEU A 23 0.83 -3.83 13.07
N ARG A 24 0.91 -4.58 11.96
CA ARG A 24 1.69 -5.82 11.85
C ARG A 24 2.38 -5.96 10.50
N PRO A 25 3.54 -6.63 10.46
CA PRO A 25 4.27 -7.22 11.60
C PRO A 25 4.93 -6.14 12.48
N PHE A 26 5.15 -6.43 13.77
CA PHE A 26 5.61 -5.43 14.75
C PHE A 26 6.96 -4.77 14.41
N HIS A 27 7.85 -5.45 13.67
CA HIS A 27 9.11 -4.88 13.22
C HIS A 27 8.95 -3.81 12.13
N LEU A 28 7.75 -3.70 11.55
CA LEU A 28 7.36 -2.67 10.59
C LEU A 28 6.28 -1.74 11.15
N ALA A 29 5.91 -1.90 12.43
CA ALA A 29 4.83 -1.10 13.00
C ALA A 29 5.24 0.38 13.05
N GLY A 30 4.39 1.25 12.51
CA GLY A 30 4.73 2.66 12.34
C GLY A 30 3.74 3.38 11.43
N ILE A 31 3.91 4.69 11.31
CA ILE A 31 3.08 5.55 10.47
C ILE A 31 3.77 5.73 9.12
N VAL A 32 3.02 5.56 8.04
CA VAL A 32 3.48 5.76 6.66
C VAL A 32 2.62 6.81 5.95
N GLU A 33 3.24 7.57 5.05
CA GLU A 33 2.57 8.58 4.22
C GLU A 33 1.95 7.92 2.99
N VAL A 34 0.63 8.04 2.84
CA VAL A 34 -0.11 7.47 1.71
C VAL A 34 0.08 8.35 0.47
N ASP A 35 0.61 7.75 -0.60
CA ASP A 35 0.86 8.38 -1.90
C ASP A 35 -0.33 8.23 -2.85
N ASN A 36 -0.99 7.07 -2.84
CA ASN A 36 -2.16 6.82 -3.70
C ASN A 36 -3.12 5.80 -3.10
N GLU A 37 -4.38 5.90 -3.52
CA GLU A 37 -5.45 4.98 -3.12
C GLU A 37 -6.23 4.49 -4.35
N SER A 38 -6.73 3.27 -4.24
CA SER A 38 -7.68 2.69 -5.18
C SER A 38 -8.71 1.87 -4.42
N LEU A 39 -9.79 1.48 -5.10
CA LEU A 39 -10.82 0.59 -4.53
C LEU A 39 -10.26 -0.74 -3.99
N GLY A 40 -9.08 -1.17 -4.46
CA GLY A 40 -8.48 -2.45 -4.09
C GLY A 40 -7.19 -2.35 -3.28
N GLY A 41 -6.74 -1.16 -2.88
CA GLY A 41 -5.46 -1.05 -2.17
C GLY A 41 -4.90 0.35 -2.03
N LEU A 42 -3.78 0.41 -1.33
CA LEU A 42 -3.06 1.63 -0.94
C LEU A 42 -1.63 1.59 -1.49
N GLY A 43 -1.06 2.76 -1.71
CA GLY A 43 0.36 2.94 -1.95
C GLY A 43 0.93 3.96 -1.00
N TRP A 44 2.09 3.70 -0.41
CA TRP A 44 2.80 4.65 0.45
C TRP A 44 4.27 4.78 0.05
N VAL A 45 4.91 5.85 0.53
CA VAL A 45 6.33 6.09 0.32
C VAL A 45 7.14 5.55 1.50
N ALA A 46 8.15 4.74 1.20
CA ALA A 46 9.13 4.22 2.15
C ALA A 46 10.53 4.77 1.86
N VAL A 47 11.33 4.92 2.91
CA VAL A 47 12.73 5.39 2.82
C VAL A 47 13.69 4.26 2.46
N ASP A 48 13.33 3.02 2.82
CA ASP A 48 14.08 1.80 2.52
C ASP A 48 13.17 0.75 1.86
N SER A 49 13.78 -0.14 1.06
CA SER A 49 13.10 -1.29 0.45
C SER A 49 13.19 -2.56 1.28
N ASP A 50 14.21 -2.68 2.12
CA ASP A 50 14.57 -3.95 2.78
C ASP A 50 13.53 -4.40 3.80
N SER A 51 12.74 -3.44 4.29
CA SER A 51 11.59 -3.67 5.15
C SER A 51 10.41 -4.35 4.46
N TYR A 52 10.33 -4.33 3.13
CA TYR A 52 9.15 -4.74 2.37
C TYR A 52 9.48 -5.77 1.28
N PHE A 53 8.73 -6.87 1.22
CA PHE A 53 8.86 -7.85 0.14
C PHE A 53 7.52 -8.22 -0.49
N VAL A 54 7.52 -8.51 -1.79
CA VAL A 54 6.30 -8.90 -2.51
C VAL A 54 5.74 -10.20 -1.94
N GLY A 55 4.43 -10.22 -1.67
CA GLY A 55 3.74 -11.34 -1.01
C GLY A 55 3.71 -11.23 0.52
N GLN A 56 4.33 -10.21 1.11
CA GLN A 56 4.26 -9.96 2.55
C GLN A 56 2.87 -9.50 2.96
N ASP A 57 2.30 -10.16 3.98
CA ASP A 57 1.07 -9.73 4.63
C ASP A 57 1.34 -8.65 5.69
N LEU A 58 0.50 -7.62 5.69
CA LEU A 58 0.52 -6.52 6.65
C LEU A 58 -0.89 -6.29 7.19
N ASP A 59 -1.01 -5.97 8.47
CA ASP A 59 -2.23 -5.37 9.02
C ASP A 59 -2.03 -3.86 9.09
N VAL A 60 -2.91 -3.12 8.43
CA VAL A 60 -2.80 -1.66 8.29
C VAL A 60 -4.10 -1.01 8.74
N GLU A 61 -4.00 0.04 9.55
CA GLU A 61 -5.11 0.93 9.84
C GLU A 61 -5.05 2.16 8.93
N TYR A 62 -6.13 2.43 8.21
CA TYR A 62 -6.27 3.59 7.34
C TYR A 62 -7.68 4.15 7.43
N ALA A 63 -7.81 5.47 7.60
CA ALA A 63 -9.09 6.16 7.79
C ALA A 63 -10.01 5.52 8.86
N GLY A 64 -9.42 5.03 9.96
CA GLY A 64 -10.14 4.37 11.06
C GLY A 64 -10.60 2.94 10.77
N THR A 65 -10.19 2.35 9.65
CA THR A 65 -10.48 0.96 9.29
C THR A 65 -9.21 0.13 9.31
N VAL A 66 -9.23 -0.98 10.03
CA VAL A 66 -8.16 -1.99 10.01
C VAL A 66 -8.40 -2.96 8.86
N MET A 67 -7.39 -3.13 8.01
CA MET A 67 -7.41 -4.02 6.85
C MET A 67 -6.15 -4.87 6.79
N SER A 68 -6.32 -6.15 6.46
CA SER A 68 -5.21 -7.02 6.09
C SER A 68 -4.93 -6.84 4.59
N VAL A 69 -3.68 -6.55 4.27
CA VAL A 69 -3.22 -6.26 2.92
C VAL A 69 -1.99 -7.09 2.59
N VAL A 70 -1.72 -7.26 1.29
CA VAL A 70 -0.51 -7.94 0.81
C VAL A 70 0.30 -6.98 -0.07
N VAL A 71 1.62 -6.96 0.13
CA VAL A 71 2.54 -6.20 -0.72
C VAL A 71 2.57 -6.80 -2.13
N ARG A 72 2.27 -5.99 -3.15
CA ARG A 72 2.24 -6.43 -4.56
C ARG A 72 3.43 -5.94 -5.36
N HIS A 73 3.98 -4.78 -5.01
CA HIS A 73 5.19 -4.24 -5.63
C HIS A 73 5.90 -3.27 -4.70
N VAL A 74 7.22 -3.22 -4.84
CA VAL A 74 8.10 -2.21 -4.24
C VAL A 74 8.90 -1.62 -5.39
N THR A 75 8.78 -0.33 -5.66
CA THR A 75 9.39 0.32 -6.84
C THR A 75 10.14 1.56 -6.44
N ARG A 76 11.39 1.71 -6.91
CA ARG A 76 12.21 2.89 -6.63
C ARG A 76 11.72 4.10 -7.43
N ARG A 77 11.65 5.26 -6.80
CA ARG A 77 11.39 6.58 -7.40
C ARG A 77 12.70 7.29 -7.76
N ASN A 78 12.60 8.32 -8.60
CA ASN A 78 13.74 9.13 -9.04
C ASN A 78 14.39 9.94 -7.90
N ASP A 79 13.67 10.19 -6.80
CA ASP A 79 14.17 10.89 -5.61
C ASP A 79 14.87 9.95 -4.61
N GLY A 80 15.06 8.68 -4.98
CA GLY A 80 15.73 7.68 -4.15
C GLY A 80 14.82 6.95 -3.16
N ARG A 81 13.56 7.38 -2.99
CA ARG A 81 12.57 6.71 -2.14
C ARG A 81 11.93 5.52 -2.86
N PHE A 82 11.13 4.74 -2.14
CA PHE A 82 10.41 3.59 -2.67
C PHE A 82 8.90 3.79 -2.54
N VAL A 83 8.14 3.38 -3.56
CA VAL A 83 6.69 3.21 -3.46
C VAL A 83 6.40 1.76 -3.14
N VAL A 84 5.72 1.53 -2.02
CA VAL A 84 5.21 0.23 -1.62
C VAL A 84 3.73 0.21 -1.95
N GLY A 85 3.33 -0.64 -2.89
CA GLY A 85 1.94 -0.81 -3.26
C GLY A 85 1.37 -2.09 -2.68
N VAL A 86 0.30 -1.95 -1.91
CA VAL A 86 -0.41 -3.07 -1.28
C VAL A 86 -1.81 -3.23 -1.86
N GLN A 87 -2.31 -4.45 -1.78
CA GLN A 87 -3.66 -4.79 -2.18
C GLN A 87 -4.39 -5.34 -0.96
N SER A 88 -5.61 -4.88 -0.69
CA SER A 88 -6.43 -5.49 0.34
C SER A 88 -6.72 -6.94 -0.04
N HIS A 89 -6.63 -7.84 0.95
CA HIS A 89 -7.29 -9.13 0.79
C HIS A 89 -8.75 -8.79 0.56
N ALA A 90 -9.32 -9.23 -0.57
CA ALA A 90 -10.75 -9.07 -0.77
C ALA A 90 -11.42 -9.69 0.45
N THR A 91 -12.03 -8.87 1.30
CA THR A 91 -12.97 -9.38 2.28
C THR A 91 -13.98 -10.11 1.42
N ALA A 92 -14.02 -11.44 1.51
CA ALA A 92 -15.05 -12.21 0.85
C ALA A 92 -16.37 -11.54 1.26
N GLY A 93 -17.01 -10.85 0.32
CA GLY A 93 -18.33 -10.29 0.48
C GLY A 93 -19.29 -11.47 0.58
N GLY A 94 -19.29 -12.11 1.74
CA GLY A 94 -20.30 -13.04 2.17
C GLY A 94 -21.36 -12.24 2.89
N MET A 95 -22.38 -11.85 2.14
CA MET A 95 -23.80 -12.14 2.40
C MET A 95 -24.64 -11.64 1.24
#